data_AF-A0A2C6AKM6-F1
#
_entry.id   AF-A0A2C6AKM6-F1
#
_cell.length_a   1.000
_cell.length_b   1.000
_cell.length_c   1.000
_cell.angle_alpha   90.00
_cell.angle_beta   90.00
_cell.angle_gamma   90.00
#
_symmetry.space_group_name_H-M   'P 1'
#
loop_
_entity.id
_entity.type
_entity.pdbx_description
1 polymer ?
#
loop_
_entity_poly.entity_id
_entity_poly.type
_entity_poly.pdbx_seq_one_letter_code
_entity_poly.pdbx_strand_id
1 'polypeptide(L)'
;MQSVATQLPSSDLTRFCQTNQLTLSNVAQTAWGLVLRAFVGSDDVCFGYLTSGRDIPLRGVGEALGPLINMLVCRIDFSNALSLADLLRRVQEDHNQNNRHQHVSLAEIKSSLQLPDIPLFNTIVSLQRGGIARAVTSEGSVEIEAVKGEDPTEYDMVLNVWVQGDTTELALNYWTSFVSEGQAATILDTFTQALSEITSKVTQSAADMNLFGPRSRDQVWQWNKQMPAQVNRCAHDLIKERNLERPEMPAVCAWDGDFTYGELDQKATQLAARLSPKHSMQRS
;
A
#
# COMPACT_ATOMS: atom_id res chain seq x y z
N MET A 1 -14.75 7.28 -12.85
CA MET A 1 -13.46 7.63 -12.22
C MET A 1 -13.73 8.55 -11.04
N GLN A 2 -13.10 8.31 -9.89
CA GLN A 2 -13.14 9.16 -8.70
C GLN A 2 -11.71 9.50 -8.26
N SER A 3 -11.57 10.42 -7.32
CA SER A 3 -10.29 10.85 -6.78
C SER A 3 -10.35 11.01 -5.26
N VAL A 4 -9.29 10.61 -4.57
CA VAL A 4 -9.04 10.95 -3.17
C VAL A 4 -7.72 11.72 -3.12
N ALA A 5 -7.65 12.78 -2.30
CA ALA A 5 -6.50 13.66 -2.25
C ALA A 5 -6.08 14.01 -0.82
N THR A 6 -4.81 14.32 -0.64
CA THR A 6 -4.23 14.83 0.61
C THR A 6 -3.06 15.78 0.31
N GLN A 7 -2.66 16.58 1.29
CA GLN A 7 -1.57 17.53 1.15
C GLN A 7 -0.53 17.32 2.25
N LEU A 8 0.74 17.51 1.88
CA LEU A 8 1.89 17.40 2.78
C LEU A 8 2.80 18.63 2.64
N PRO A 9 3.55 19.01 3.69
CA PRO A 9 4.63 19.98 3.56
C PRO A 9 5.73 19.48 2.61
N SER A 10 6.12 20.30 1.63
CA SER A 10 7.18 19.98 0.66
C SER A 10 8.60 20.15 1.20
N SER A 11 8.76 20.93 2.28
CA SER A 11 10.07 21.36 2.77
C SER A 11 10.94 20.17 3.21
N ASP A 12 10.36 19.22 3.93
CA ASP A 12 11.10 18.05 4.42
C ASP A 12 11.44 17.06 3.29
N LEU A 13 10.52 16.82 2.36
CA LEU A 13 10.75 16.00 1.16
C LEU A 13 11.85 16.60 0.28
N THR A 14 11.80 17.91 0.05
CA THR A 14 12.78 18.63 -0.77
C THR A 14 14.16 18.62 -0.11
N ARG A 15 14.22 18.89 1.20
CA ARG A 15 15.47 18.83 1.98
C ARG A 15 16.06 17.42 1.96
N PHE A 16 15.23 16.40 2.16
CA PHE A 16 15.67 15.00 2.12
C PHE A 16 16.27 14.63 0.75
N CYS A 17 15.61 15.02 -0.34
CA CYS A 17 16.10 14.82 -1.70
C CYS A 17 17.47 15.48 -1.91
N GLN A 18 17.63 16.74 -1.48
CA GLN A 18 18.89 17.48 -1.61
C GLN A 18 20.02 16.83 -0.81
N THR A 19 19.80 16.49 0.46
CA THR A 19 20.80 15.88 1.35
C THR A 19 21.30 14.54 0.82
N ASN A 20 20.40 13.74 0.22
CA ASN A 20 20.72 12.40 -0.26
C ASN A 20 21.00 12.34 -1.77
N GLN A 21 21.03 13.49 -2.46
CA GLN A 21 21.25 13.58 -3.91
C GLN A 21 20.23 12.76 -4.73
N LEU A 22 18.99 12.69 -4.26
CA LEU A 22 17.87 11.99 -4.88
C LEU A 22 16.93 12.97 -5.59
N THR A 23 16.16 12.48 -6.55
CA THR A 23 15.04 13.25 -7.12
C THR A 23 13.75 12.89 -6.36
N LEU A 24 12.77 13.80 -6.38
CA LEU A 24 11.45 13.49 -5.82
C LEU A 24 10.75 12.35 -6.58
N SER A 25 11.05 12.21 -7.88
CA SER A 25 10.56 11.09 -8.69
C SER A 25 11.01 9.76 -8.12
N ASN A 26 12.30 9.62 -7.79
CA ASN A 26 12.85 8.37 -7.24
C ASN A 26 12.23 8.04 -5.88
N VAL A 27 12.03 9.05 -5.03
CA VAL A 27 11.38 8.90 -3.72
C VAL A 27 9.93 8.49 -3.88
N ALA A 28 9.17 9.16 -4.74
CA ALA A 28 7.77 8.83 -5.02
C ALA A 28 7.61 7.42 -5.64
N GLN A 29 8.48 7.05 -6.58
CA GLN A 29 8.50 5.72 -7.19
C GLN A 29 8.81 4.64 -6.15
N THR A 30 9.79 4.87 -5.26
CA THR A 30 10.12 3.94 -4.18
C THR A 30 8.97 3.81 -3.19
N ALA A 31 8.34 4.92 -2.81
CA ALA A 31 7.16 4.92 -1.95
C ALA A 31 6.00 4.14 -2.58
N TRP A 32 5.76 4.32 -3.88
CA TRP A 32 4.72 3.58 -4.59
C TRP A 32 5.04 2.08 -4.69
N GLY A 33 6.30 1.72 -4.95
CA GLY A 33 6.74 0.33 -4.90
C GLY A 33 6.49 -0.33 -3.55
N LEU A 34 6.76 0.37 -2.44
CA LEU A 34 6.48 -0.13 -1.08
C LEU A 34 4.98 -0.34 -0.85
N VAL A 35 4.13 0.56 -1.35
CA VAL A 35 2.67 0.41 -1.31
C VAL A 35 2.25 -0.82 -2.10
N LEU A 36 2.69 -0.96 -3.36
CA LEU A 36 2.35 -2.12 -4.18
C LEU A 36 2.80 -3.44 -3.52
N ARG A 37 4.01 -3.48 -2.97
CA ARG A 37 4.52 -4.63 -2.23
C ARG A 37 3.60 -5.01 -1.07
N ALA A 38 3.13 -4.02 -0.30
CA ALA A 38 2.25 -4.26 0.85
C ALA A 38 0.85 -4.77 0.46
N PHE A 39 0.30 -4.28 -0.66
CA PHE A 39 -1.05 -4.66 -1.10
C PHE A 39 -1.09 -5.92 -1.96
N VAL A 40 -0.05 -6.17 -2.76
CA VAL A 40 0.05 -7.35 -3.65
C VAL A 40 0.73 -8.52 -2.94
N GLY A 41 1.55 -8.26 -1.92
CA GLY A 41 2.32 -9.29 -1.21
C GLY A 41 3.49 -9.84 -2.02
N SER A 42 4.01 -9.07 -2.98
CA SER A 42 5.13 -9.46 -3.86
C SER A 42 6.34 -8.58 -3.60
N ASP A 43 7.53 -9.20 -3.50
CA ASP A 43 8.81 -8.49 -3.47
C ASP A 43 9.27 -8.01 -4.85
N ASP A 44 8.59 -8.38 -5.93
CA ASP A 44 8.85 -7.89 -7.28
C ASP A 44 7.59 -7.20 -7.81
N VAL A 45 7.67 -5.88 -7.98
CA VAL A 45 6.53 -5.05 -8.38
C VAL A 45 6.87 -4.22 -9.61
N CYS A 46 5.85 -3.96 -10.44
CA CYS A 46 5.98 -3.24 -11.70
C CYS A 46 4.84 -2.22 -11.84
N PHE A 47 5.16 -1.00 -12.27
CA PHE A 47 4.21 0.07 -12.52
C PHE A 47 4.72 1.04 -13.59
N GLY A 48 3.80 1.78 -14.20
CA GLY A 48 4.14 2.83 -15.15
C GLY A 48 4.51 4.13 -14.44
N TYR A 49 5.36 4.95 -15.06
CA TYR A 49 5.55 6.32 -14.62
C TYR A 49 5.66 7.26 -15.81
N LEU A 50 5.16 8.48 -15.62
CA LEU A 50 5.24 9.53 -16.62
C LEU A 50 6.49 10.37 -16.39
N THR A 51 7.21 10.64 -17.49
CA THR A 51 8.34 11.56 -17.51
C THR A 51 8.02 12.77 -18.37
N SER A 52 8.39 13.96 -17.89
CA SER A 52 8.43 15.17 -18.70
C SER A 52 9.63 15.08 -19.62
N GLY A 53 9.43 14.83 -20.91
CA GLY A 53 10.44 14.97 -21.96
C GLY A 53 10.92 16.41 -22.18
N ARG A 54 10.61 17.33 -21.24
CA ARG A 54 10.97 18.74 -21.27
C ARG A 54 12.28 19.08 -20.59
N ASP A 55 12.83 18.14 -19.80
CA ASP A 55 14.10 18.31 -19.08
C ASP A 55 15.34 17.94 -19.93
N ILE A 56 15.16 17.69 -21.23
CA ILE A 56 16.25 17.41 -22.18
C ILE A 56 16.99 18.74 -22.44
N PRO A 57 18.34 18.78 -22.42
CA PRO A 57 19.14 19.98 -22.69
C PRO A 57 19.14 20.36 -24.18
N LEU A 58 17.96 20.52 -24.76
CA LEU A 58 17.70 21.02 -26.09
C LEU A 58 17.13 22.43 -25.96
N ARG A 59 17.81 23.41 -26.55
CA ARG A 59 17.34 24.81 -26.58
C ARG A 59 15.91 24.85 -27.13
N GLY A 60 14.98 25.44 -26.37
CA GLY A 60 13.59 25.64 -26.78
C GLY A 60 12.63 24.48 -26.47
N VAL A 61 13.08 23.37 -25.86
CA VAL A 61 12.18 22.25 -25.54
C VAL A 61 11.18 22.57 -24.42
N GLY A 62 11.53 23.45 -23.49
CA GLY A 62 10.57 23.99 -22.50
C GLY A 62 9.40 24.76 -23.15
N GLU A 63 9.65 25.37 -24.32
CA GLU A 63 8.70 26.18 -25.11
C GLU A 63 8.08 25.42 -26.28
N ALA A 64 8.47 24.15 -26.49
CA ALA A 64 7.98 23.34 -27.59
C ALA A 64 6.49 23.00 -27.41
N LEU A 65 5.71 23.28 -28.45
CA LEU A 65 4.30 22.92 -28.53
C LEU A 65 4.17 21.47 -29.04
N GLY A 66 3.89 20.53 -28.13
CA GLY A 66 3.66 19.12 -28.44
C GLY A 66 3.60 18.22 -27.20
N PRO A 67 3.02 17.01 -27.27
CA PRO A 67 2.98 16.06 -26.16
C PRO A 67 4.38 15.47 -25.95
N LEU A 68 5.14 16.05 -25.02
CA LEU A 68 6.46 15.57 -24.59
C LEU A 68 6.35 14.61 -23.39
N ILE A 69 5.23 13.90 -23.25
CA ILE A 69 5.01 12.96 -22.14
C ILE A 69 5.41 11.57 -22.60
N ASN A 70 6.41 10.97 -21.94
CA ASN A 70 6.82 9.60 -22.19
C ASN A 70 6.41 8.71 -21.01
N MET A 71 5.88 7.52 -21.32
CA MET A 71 5.52 6.51 -20.33
C MET A 71 6.60 5.44 -20.27
N LEU A 72 7.16 5.24 -19.08
CA LEU A 72 8.22 4.26 -18.82
C LEU A 72 7.77 3.26 -17.76
N VAL A 73 8.50 2.15 -17.67
CA VAL A 73 8.22 1.07 -16.73
C VAL A 73 9.21 1.14 -15.57
N CYS A 74 8.70 1.19 -14.35
CA CYS A 74 9.49 1.01 -13.14
C CYS A 74 9.23 -0.39 -12.59
N ARG A 75 10.28 -1.20 -12.46
CA ARG A 75 10.26 -2.48 -11.76
C ARG A 75 11.15 -2.36 -10.54
N ILE A 76 10.65 -2.78 -9.39
CA ILE A 76 11.40 -2.74 -8.13
C ILE A 76 11.43 -4.15 -7.55
N ASP A 77 12.65 -4.67 -7.39
CA ASP A 77 12.92 -5.93 -6.69
C ASP A 77 13.42 -5.64 -5.26
N PHE A 78 12.59 -6.02 -4.29
CA PHE A 78 12.82 -5.88 -2.86
C PHE A 78 13.60 -7.06 -2.25
N SER A 79 13.76 -8.19 -2.95
CA SER A 79 14.37 -9.40 -2.38
C SER A 79 15.85 -9.21 -2.02
N ASN A 80 16.51 -8.26 -2.68
CA ASN A 80 17.94 -8.00 -2.59
C ASN A 80 18.29 -6.67 -1.90
N ALA A 81 17.32 -6.01 -1.25
CA ALA A 81 17.52 -4.71 -0.63
C ALA A 81 17.92 -4.83 0.85
N LEU A 82 19.17 -4.47 1.17
CA LEU A 82 19.70 -4.49 2.54
C LEU A 82 19.25 -3.27 3.38
N SER A 83 19.03 -2.13 2.71
CA SER A 83 18.56 -0.87 3.32
C SER A 83 17.71 -0.06 2.34
N LEU A 84 16.93 0.87 2.87
CA LEU A 84 16.12 1.80 2.06
C LEU A 84 16.99 2.76 1.25
N ALA A 85 18.14 3.18 1.79
CA ALA A 85 19.13 3.97 1.05
C ALA A 85 19.65 3.22 -0.18
N ASP A 86 19.93 1.92 -0.06
CA ASP A 86 20.38 1.10 -1.20
C ASP A 86 19.27 0.92 -2.23
N LEU A 87 18.03 0.74 -1.78
CA LEU A 87 16.87 0.66 -2.67
C LEU A 87 16.68 1.97 -3.46
N LEU A 88 16.71 3.12 -2.79
CA LEU A 88 16.59 4.43 -3.44
C LEU A 88 17.71 4.67 -4.45
N ARG A 89 18.93 4.23 -4.14
CA ARG A 89 20.07 4.34 -5.06
C ARG A 89 19.88 3.45 -6.30
N ARG A 90 19.36 2.22 -6.13
CA ARG A 90 19.03 1.34 -7.26
C ARG A 90 17.94 1.94 -8.14
N VAL A 91 16.84 2.40 -7.53
CA VAL A 91 15.76 3.08 -8.26
C VAL A 91 16.28 4.30 -9.01
N GLN A 92 17.21 5.08 -8.43
CA GLN A 92 17.86 6.19 -9.11
C GLN A 92 18.70 5.75 -10.32
N GLU A 93 19.51 4.71 -10.18
CA GLU A 93 20.33 4.17 -11.27
C GLU A 93 19.44 3.63 -12.39
N ASP A 94 18.44 2.82 -12.06
CA ASP A 94 17.47 2.26 -13.01
C ASP A 94 16.71 3.38 -13.73
N HIS A 95 16.28 4.42 -13.02
CA HIS A 95 15.66 5.60 -13.60
C HIS A 95 16.58 6.30 -14.62
N ASN A 96 17.86 6.48 -14.28
CA ASN A 96 18.84 7.11 -15.17
C ASN A 96 19.12 6.26 -16.42
N GLN A 97 19.17 4.93 -16.29
CA GLN A 97 19.33 4.02 -17.42
C GLN A 97 18.08 4.03 -18.30
N ASN A 98 16.88 3.98 -17.72
CA ASN A 98 15.62 4.03 -18.44
C ASN A 98 15.45 5.32 -19.25
N ASN A 99 15.90 6.46 -18.71
CA ASN A 99 15.85 7.74 -19.43
C ASN A 99 16.66 7.74 -20.73
N ARG A 100 17.69 6.88 -20.86
CA ARG A 100 18.45 6.71 -22.13
C ARG A 100 17.63 5.99 -23.21
N HIS A 101 16.60 5.25 -22.80
CA HIS A 101 15.74 4.45 -23.67
C HIS A 101 14.31 4.99 -23.73
N GLN A 102 14.09 6.24 -23.30
CA GLN A 102 12.75 6.83 -23.17
C GLN A 102 11.94 6.95 -24.46
N HIS A 103 12.58 6.75 -25.62
CA HIS A 103 11.98 6.82 -26.94
C HIS A 103 11.39 5.48 -27.41
N VAL A 104 11.65 4.39 -26.69
CA VAL A 104 11.10 3.07 -27.02
C VAL A 104 9.67 2.98 -26.52
N SER A 105 8.76 2.57 -27.41
CA SER A 105 7.36 2.41 -27.05
C SER A 105 7.12 1.17 -26.17
N LEU A 106 6.09 1.20 -25.31
CA LEU A 106 5.69 0.03 -24.52
C LEU A 106 5.32 -1.18 -25.41
N ALA A 107 4.79 -0.93 -26.61
CA ALA A 107 4.47 -1.96 -27.59
C ALA A 107 5.74 -2.68 -28.08
N GLU A 108 6.81 -1.94 -28.39
CA GLU A 108 8.10 -2.52 -28.77
C GLU A 108 8.74 -3.32 -27.63
N ILE A 109 8.62 -2.84 -26.38
CA ILE A 109 9.08 -3.57 -25.20
C ILE A 109 8.34 -4.91 -25.07
N LYS A 110 6.99 -4.90 -25.12
CA LYS A 110 6.17 -6.13 -25.07
C LYS A 110 6.54 -7.11 -26.19
N SER A 111 6.65 -6.62 -27.42
CA SER A 111 7.00 -7.44 -28.58
C SER A 111 8.40 -8.05 -28.46
N SER A 112 9.37 -7.27 -27.99
CA SER A 112 10.76 -7.73 -27.85
C SER A 112 10.91 -8.79 -26.75
N LEU A 113 10.14 -8.65 -25.67
CA LEU A 113 10.10 -9.61 -24.55
C LEU A 113 9.18 -10.81 -24.81
N GLN A 114 8.50 -10.86 -25.97
CA GLN A 114 7.53 -11.91 -26.35
C GLN A 114 6.45 -12.12 -25.27
N LEU A 115 6.03 -11.04 -24.62
CA LEU A 115 5.05 -11.11 -23.55
C LEU A 115 3.65 -11.36 -24.12
N PRO A 116 2.79 -12.09 -23.38
CA PRO A 116 1.40 -12.26 -23.75
C PRO A 116 0.70 -10.90 -23.84
N ASP A 117 -0.46 -10.87 -24.50
CA ASP A 117 -1.24 -9.65 -24.66
C ASP A 117 -2.03 -9.28 -23.38
N ILE A 118 -1.27 -9.12 -22.30
CA ILE A 118 -1.70 -8.57 -21.03
C ILE A 118 -1.01 -7.21 -20.82
N PRO A 119 -1.64 -6.28 -20.08
CA PRO A 119 -0.97 -5.05 -19.66
C PRO A 119 0.29 -5.36 -18.83
N LEU A 120 1.35 -4.58 -19.02
CA LEU A 120 2.60 -4.69 -18.23
C LEU A 120 2.41 -4.27 -16.77
N PHE A 121 1.45 -3.37 -16.55
CA PHE A 121 1.07 -2.79 -15.28
C PHE A 121 -0.34 -2.19 -15.42
N ASN A 122 -1.00 -1.99 -14.30
CA ASN A 122 -2.33 -1.38 -14.22
C ASN A 122 -2.35 -0.10 -13.36
N THR A 123 -1.19 0.33 -12.87
CA THR A 123 -1.06 1.56 -12.07
C THR A 123 0.04 2.45 -12.60
N ILE A 124 -0.14 3.77 -12.44
CA ILE A 124 0.84 4.78 -12.88
C ILE A 124 1.14 5.80 -11.80
N VAL A 125 2.40 6.25 -11.75
CA VAL A 125 2.83 7.43 -10.99
C VAL A 125 3.12 8.60 -11.94
N SER A 126 2.44 9.72 -11.72
CA SER A 126 2.66 10.99 -12.40
C SER A 126 3.21 12.01 -11.42
N LEU A 127 4.37 12.59 -11.73
CA LEU A 127 4.97 13.65 -10.91
C LEU A 127 5.14 14.90 -11.75
N GLN A 128 4.58 16.01 -11.26
CA GLN A 128 4.66 17.31 -11.93
C GLN A 128 5.15 18.37 -10.94
N ARG A 129 6.19 19.10 -11.35
CA ARG A 129 6.75 20.23 -10.59
C ARG A 129 6.29 21.53 -11.22
N GLY A 130 5.68 22.39 -10.41
CA GLY A 130 4.94 23.53 -10.94
C GLY A 130 3.63 23.01 -11.50
N GLY A 131 2.52 23.41 -10.91
CA GLY A 131 1.21 23.00 -11.40
C GLY A 131 1.08 23.32 -12.89
N ILE A 132 0.15 22.64 -13.56
CA ILE A 132 -0.61 23.31 -14.60
C ILE A 132 -1.05 24.60 -13.93
N ALA A 133 -0.47 25.73 -14.33
CA ALA A 133 -0.78 26.98 -13.70
C ALA A 133 -2.32 27.03 -13.60
N ARG A 134 -2.87 27.20 -12.39
CA ARG A 134 -3.99 28.12 -12.29
C ARG A 134 -3.43 29.34 -13.01
N ALA A 135 -3.86 29.55 -14.25
CA ALA A 135 -3.43 30.66 -15.07
C ALA A 135 -4.07 31.91 -14.44
N VAL A 136 -3.66 32.23 -13.22
CA VAL A 136 -3.94 33.50 -12.58
C VAL A 136 -2.93 34.43 -13.23
N THR A 137 -3.29 34.92 -14.41
CA THR A 137 -2.70 36.14 -14.95
C THR A 137 -3.06 37.25 -13.95
N SER A 138 -2.18 37.53 -12.99
CA SER A 138 -2.42 38.51 -11.92
C SER A 138 -2.27 39.97 -12.39
N GLU A 139 -2.53 40.27 -13.66
CA GLU A 139 -2.44 41.63 -14.21
C GLU A 139 -3.70 42.08 -14.98
N GLY A 140 -4.78 41.29 -14.95
CA GLY A 140 -6.08 41.66 -15.56
C GLY A 140 -7.25 41.47 -14.60
N SER A 141 -8.36 42.18 -14.85
CA SER A 141 -9.62 42.08 -14.10
C SER A 141 -10.38 40.76 -14.31
N VAL A 142 -9.72 39.73 -14.85
CA VAL A 142 -10.30 38.44 -15.21
C VAL A 142 -9.46 37.35 -14.58
N GLU A 143 -10.07 36.60 -13.66
CA GLU A 143 -9.48 35.41 -13.05
C GLU A 143 -9.91 34.18 -13.85
N ILE A 144 -8.94 33.39 -14.32
CA ILE A 144 -9.19 32.12 -15.00
C ILE A 144 -9.01 31.02 -13.96
N GLU A 145 -10.12 30.39 -13.60
CA GLU A 145 -10.13 29.23 -12.72
C GLU A 145 -10.34 27.95 -13.56
N ALA A 146 -9.44 26.98 -13.37
CA ALA A 146 -9.64 25.65 -13.93
C ALA A 146 -10.77 24.96 -13.16
N VAL A 147 -11.95 24.86 -13.76
CA VAL A 147 -13.16 24.31 -13.10
C VAL A 147 -13.10 22.78 -13.03
N LYS A 148 -12.72 22.12 -14.13
CA LYS A 148 -12.66 20.66 -14.23
C LYS A 148 -11.81 20.24 -15.44
N GLY A 149 -10.98 19.22 -15.26
CA GLY A 149 -10.32 18.48 -16.35
C GLY A 149 -10.60 16.99 -16.14
N GLU A 150 -11.00 16.29 -17.20
CA GLU A 150 -11.07 14.84 -17.22
C GLU A 150 -10.00 14.33 -18.18
N ASP A 151 -9.04 13.57 -17.64
CA ASP A 151 -8.08 12.80 -18.41
C ASP A 151 -8.37 11.31 -18.14
N PRO A 152 -9.33 10.71 -18.88
CA PRO A 152 -9.69 9.32 -18.67
C PRO A 152 -8.51 8.42 -19.02
N THR A 153 -7.94 7.79 -17.99
CA THR A 153 -6.78 6.91 -18.13
C THR A 153 -7.25 5.47 -18.33
N GLU A 154 -6.57 4.73 -19.19
CA GLU A 154 -6.78 3.28 -19.38
C GLU A 154 -6.30 2.42 -18.19
N TYR A 155 -5.68 3.04 -17.19
CA TYR A 155 -5.11 2.38 -16.01
C TYR A 155 -6.12 2.38 -14.86
N ASP A 156 -6.07 1.32 -14.04
CA ASP A 156 -6.99 1.13 -12.91
C ASP A 156 -6.84 2.24 -11.86
N MET A 157 -5.59 2.69 -11.65
CA MET A 157 -5.23 3.75 -10.70
C MET A 157 -4.08 4.62 -11.19
N VAL A 158 -4.19 5.93 -10.94
CA VAL A 158 -3.13 6.91 -11.22
C VAL A 158 -2.86 7.74 -9.99
N LEU A 159 -1.64 7.62 -9.47
CA LEU A 159 -1.13 8.44 -8.39
C LEU A 159 -0.47 9.70 -8.96
N ASN A 160 -1.02 10.86 -8.62
CA ASN A 160 -0.49 12.16 -8.99
C ASN A 160 0.23 12.80 -7.80
N VAL A 161 1.42 13.33 -8.06
CA VAL A 161 2.24 14.08 -7.10
C VAL A 161 2.51 15.46 -7.71
N TRP A 162 1.85 16.48 -7.18
CA TRP A 162 2.04 17.87 -7.59
C TRP A 162 2.81 18.63 -6.53
N VAL A 163 3.91 19.27 -6.93
CA VAL A 163 4.69 20.14 -6.03
C VAL A 163 4.43 21.59 -6.39
N GLN A 164 3.85 22.34 -5.46
CA GLN A 164 3.56 23.76 -5.60
C GLN A 164 4.09 24.54 -4.39
N GLY A 165 5.18 25.28 -4.59
CA GLY A 165 5.82 26.02 -3.50
C GLY A 165 6.17 25.09 -2.32
N ASP A 166 5.64 25.41 -1.15
CA ASP A 166 5.89 24.67 0.09
C ASP A 166 4.91 23.52 0.35
N THR A 167 4.01 23.21 -0.58
CA THR A 167 3.04 22.11 -0.46
C THR A 167 3.18 21.08 -1.57
N THR A 168 3.01 19.81 -1.21
CA THR A 168 2.95 18.67 -2.12
C THR A 168 1.54 18.11 -2.02
N GLU A 169 0.81 18.19 -3.12
CA GLU A 169 -0.51 17.58 -3.24
C GLU A 169 -0.38 16.18 -3.81
N LEU A 170 -1.05 15.24 -3.16
CA LEU A 170 -1.09 13.85 -3.55
C LEU A 170 -2.54 13.50 -3.88
N ALA A 171 -2.79 12.98 -5.09
CA ALA A 171 -4.13 12.53 -5.47
C ALA A 171 -4.08 11.17 -6.15
N LEU A 172 -4.93 10.25 -5.68
CA LEU A 172 -5.12 8.95 -6.30
C LEU A 172 -6.43 8.98 -7.10
N ASN A 173 -6.32 8.94 -8.42
CA ASN A 173 -7.44 8.75 -9.33
C ASN A 173 -7.66 7.26 -9.54
N TYR A 174 -8.90 6.80 -9.49
CA TYR A 174 -9.22 5.37 -9.58
C TYR A 174 -10.58 5.10 -10.22
N TRP A 175 -10.73 3.91 -10.78
CA TRP A 175 -12.02 3.39 -11.22
C TRP A 175 -12.75 2.69 -10.08
N THR A 176 -13.99 3.09 -9.82
CA THR A 176 -14.83 2.49 -8.76
C THR A 176 -15.24 1.05 -9.06
N SER A 177 -15.09 0.60 -10.31
CA SER A 177 -15.21 -0.80 -10.70
C SER A 177 -14.06 -1.68 -10.20
N PHE A 178 -12.93 -1.08 -9.83
CA PHE A 178 -11.73 -1.78 -9.36
C PHE A 178 -11.50 -1.56 -7.85
N VAL A 179 -11.62 -0.33 -7.37
CA VAL A 179 -11.31 0.06 -5.98
C VAL A 179 -12.43 0.93 -5.41
N SER A 180 -12.87 0.62 -4.19
CA SER A 180 -13.82 1.47 -3.45
C SER A 180 -13.14 2.70 -2.86
N GLU A 181 -13.92 3.75 -2.56
CA GLU A 181 -13.40 4.98 -1.95
C GLU A 181 -12.63 4.73 -0.64
N GLY A 182 -13.13 3.84 0.22
CA GLY A 182 -12.45 3.47 1.46
C GLY A 182 -11.08 2.84 1.21
N GLN A 183 -10.99 1.93 0.23
CA GLN A 183 -9.73 1.31 -0.17
C GLN A 183 -8.77 2.32 -0.80
N ALA A 184 -9.24 3.20 -1.68
CA ALA A 184 -8.43 4.25 -2.28
C ALA A 184 -7.84 5.19 -1.21
N ALA A 185 -8.66 5.58 -0.23
CA ALA A 185 -8.21 6.40 0.89
C ALA A 185 -7.14 5.69 1.74
N THR A 186 -7.27 4.37 1.97
CA THR A 186 -6.25 3.58 2.66
C THR A 186 -4.96 3.47 1.84
N ILE A 187 -5.04 3.29 0.53
CA ILE A 187 -3.86 3.25 -0.36
C ILE A 187 -3.11 4.59 -0.31
N LEU A 188 -3.83 5.72 -0.39
CA LEU A 188 -3.23 7.05 -0.32
C LEU A 188 -2.63 7.36 1.07
N ASP A 189 -3.27 6.91 2.15
CA ASP A 189 -2.71 6.97 3.51
C ASP A 189 -1.42 6.15 3.63
N THR A 190 -1.41 4.93 3.07
CA THR A 190 -0.22 4.06 3.04
C THR A 190 0.92 4.72 2.26
N PHE A 191 0.62 5.34 1.12
CA PHE A 191 1.61 6.07 0.33
C PHE A 191 2.19 7.27 1.10
N THR A 192 1.32 8.02 1.78
CA THR A 192 1.73 9.14 2.65
C THR A 192 2.65 8.67 3.78
N GLN A 193 2.29 7.55 4.42
CA GLN A 193 3.12 6.93 5.45
C GLN A 193 4.46 6.45 4.88
N ALA A 194 4.47 5.86 3.67
CA ALA A 194 5.70 5.43 3.00
C ALA A 194 6.67 6.61 2.77
N LEU A 195 6.17 7.75 2.31
CA LEU A 195 6.98 8.97 2.16
C LEU A 195 7.56 9.45 3.51
N SER A 196 6.77 9.39 4.58
CA SER A 196 7.22 9.75 5.93
C SER A 196 8.30 8.80 6.46
N GLU A 197 8.11 7.48 6.29
CA GLU A 197 9.09 6.47 6.69
C GLU A 197 10.40 6.62 5.88
N ILE A 198 10.30 6.89 4.58
CA ILE A 198 11.48 7.11 3.73
C ILE A 198 12.31 8.30 4.21
N THR A 199 11.64 9.42 4.49
CA THR A 199 12.32 10.66 4.89
C THR A 199 12.91 10.60 6.30
N SER A 200 12.34 9.78 7.20
CA SER A 200 12.75 9.69 8.60
C SER A 200 13.67 8.51 8.94
N LYS A 201 13.63 7.41 8.18
CA LYS A 201 14.30 6.14 8.51
C LYS A 201 15.10 5.54 7.35
N VAL A 202 15.71 6.38 6.52
CA VAL A 202 16.45 5.98 5.30
C VAL A 202 17.53 4.89 5.50
N THR A 203 18.08 4.75 6.72
CA THR A 203 19.11 3.74 7.04
C THR A 203 18.54 2.38 7.42
N GLN A 204 17.23 2.25 7.62
CA GLN A 204 16.58 1.00 8.00
C GLN A 204 16.32 0.09 6.81
N SER A 205 16.03 -1.18 7.09
CA SER A 205 15.62 -2.15 6.09
C SER A 205 14.27 -1.77 5.47
N ALA A 206 14.14 -1.95 4.15
CA ALA A 206 12.86 -1.76 3.46
C ALA A 206 11.79 -2.78 3.92
N ALA A 207 12.19 -3.91 4.51
CA ALA A 207 11.27 -4.90 5.09
C ALA A 207 10.66 -4.47 6.42
N ASP A 208 11.33 -3.60 7.18
CA ASP A 208 10.89 -3.18 8.52
C ASP A 208 10.06 -1.87 8.48
N MET A 209 9.71 -1.40 7.29
CA MET A 209 8.97 -0.15 7.10
C MET A 209 7.54 -0.27 7.61
N ASN A 210 7.17 0.63 8.50
CA ASN A 210 5.83 0.67 9.05
C ASN A 210 4.90 1.50 8.15
N LEU A 211 4.32 0.82 7.17
CA LEU A 211 3.36 1.42 6.23
C LEU A 211 1.95 1.58 6.83
N PHE A 212 1.75 1.14 8.07
CA PHE A 212 0.47 1.22 8.76
C PHE A 212 0.30 2.59 9.41
N GLY A 213 -0.26 3.52 8.62
CA GLY A 213 -0.47 4.93 8.98
C GLY A 213 -1.51 5.16 10.09
N PRO A 214 -1.61 6.40 10.61
CA PRO A 214 -2.52 6.75 11.70
C PRO A 214 -3.99 6.46 11.38
N ARG A 215 -4.45 6.80 10.17
CA ARG A 215 -5.84 6.54 9.75
C ARG A 215 -6.16 5.04 9.77
N SER A 216 -5.24 4.24 9.26
CA SER A 216 -5.38 2.78 9.24
C SER A 216 -5.43 2.18 10.66
N ARG A 217 -4.63 2.73 11.59
CA ARG A 217 -4.70 2.37 13.03
C ARG A 217 -6.03 2.73 13.64
N ASP A 218 -6.50 3.95 13.43
CA ASP A 218 -7.79 4.41 13.97
C ASP A 218 -8.94 3.56 13.44
N GLN A 219 -8.89 3.18 12.17
CA GLN A 219 -9.87 2.29 11.55
C GLN A 219 -9.90 0.90 12.21
N VAL A 220 -8.74 0.30 12.45
CA VAL A 220 -8.65 -1.00 13.14
C VAL A 220 -9.09 -0.90 14.59
N TRP A 221 -8.72 0.17 15.30
CA TRP A 221 -9.22 0.41 16.66
C TRP A 221 -10.73 0.58 16.70
N GLN A 222 -11.31 1.26 15.72
CA GLN A 222 -12.74 1.42 15.59
C GLN A 222 -13.45 0.07 15.34
N TRP A 223 -12.88 -0.82 14.52
CA TRP A 223 -13.41 -2.17 14.34
C TRP A 223 -13.35 -3.01 15.63
N ASN A 224 -12.31 -2.80 16.44
CA ASN A 224 -12.11 -3.50 17.71
C ASN A 224 -12.72 -2.79 18.93
N LYS A 225 -13.55 -1.76 18.72
CA LYS A 225 -14.11 -0.93 19.81
C LYS A 225 -15.00 -1.73 20.77
N GLN A 226 -15.70 -2.74 20.27
CA GLN A 226 -16.54 -3.62 21.07
C GLN A 226 -15.90 -5.00 21.17
N MET A 227 -15.10 -5.22 22.20
CA MET A 227 -14.64 -6.55 22.55
C MET A 227 -15.71 -7.26 23.41
N PRO A 228 -16.05 -8.52 23.10
CA PRO A 228 -16.89 -9.33 23.97
C PRO A 228 -16.29 -9.41 25.38
N ALA A 229 -17.15 -9.45 26.40
CA ALA A 229 -16.70 -9.62 27.77
C ALA A 229 -15.93 -10.93 27.93
N GLN A 230 -14.77 -10.86 28.56
CA GLN A 230 -13.99 -12.06 28.87
C GLN A 230 -14.77 -12.94 29.85
N VAL A 231 -14.98 -14.20 29.46
CA VAL A 231 -15.54 -15.21 30.37
C VAL A 231 -14.38 -15.86 31.13
N ASN A 232 -14.12 -15.40 32.35
CA ASN A 232 -13.10 -15.95 33.24
C ASN A 232 -13.56 -17.26 33.89
N ARG A 233 -13.83 -18.28 33.07
CA ARG A 233 -14.22 -19.61 33.53
C ARG A 233 -13.55 -20.68 32.71
N CYS A 234 -13.29 -21.83 33.32
CA CYS A 234 -12.78 -22.95 32.57
C CYS A 234 -13.89 -23.58 31.73
N ALA A 235 -13.58 -23.98 30.51
CA ALA A 235 -14.53 -24.67 29.64
C ALA A 235 -15.14 -25.92 30.31
N HIS A 236 -14.34 -26.66 31.10
CA HIS A 236 -14.84 -27.83 31.84
C HIS A 236 -15.88 -27.48 32.91
N ASP A 237 -15.82 -26.30 33.51
CA ASP A 237 -16.83 -25.88 34.49
C ASP A 237 -18.17 -25.58 33.80
N LEU A 238 -18.13 -24.97 32.61
CA LEU A 238 -19.33 -24.69 31.79
C LEU A 238 -19.98 -25.99 31.31
N ILE A 239 -19.18 -26.97 30.90
CA ILE A 239 -19.66 -28.30 30.50
C ILE A 239 -20.28 -29.03 31.69
N LYS A 240 -19.65 -28.93 32.88
CA LYS A 240 -20.13 -29.56 34.10
C LYS A 240 -21.47 -28.98 34.56
N GLU A 241 -21.67 -27.67 34.46
CA GLU A 241 -22.98 -27.06 34.73
C GLU A 241 -24.06 -27.59 33.80
N ARG A 242 -23.75 -27.73 32.51
CA ARG A 242 -24.70 -28.29 31.54
C ARG A 242 -25.07 -29.74 31.86
N ASN A 243 -24.10 -30.53 32.33
CA ASN A 243 -24.33 -31.87 32.83
C ASN A 243 -25.25 -31.88 34.07
N LEU A 244 -25.02 -30.97 35.03
CA LEU A 244 -25.87 -30.87 36.23
C LEU A 244 -27.32 -30.49 35.89
N GLU A 245 -27.53 -29.63 34.88
CA GLU A 245 -28.87 -29.23 34.46
C GLU A 245 -29.58 -30.30 33.62
N ARG A 246 -28.84 -30.99 32.74
CA ARG A 246 -29.40 -31.87 31.69
C ARG A 246 -28.48 -33.06 31.40
N PRO A 247 -28.35 -34.02 32.33
CA PRO A 247 -27.39 -35.11 32.20
C PRO A 247 -27.70 -36.05 31.03
N GLU A 248 -28.98 -36.28 30.73
CA GLU A 248 -29.44 -37.19 29.68
C GLU A 248 -29.41 -36.58 28.26
N MET A 249 -29.06 -35.30 28.13
CA MET A 249 -28.98 -34.69 26.81
C MET A 249 -27.75 -35.17 26.03
N PRO A 250 -27.85 -35.36 24.70
CA PRO A 250 -26.70 -35.66 23.86
C PRO A 250 -25.64 -34.56 23.95
N ALA A 251 -24.40 -34.96 24.23
CA ALA A 251 -23.23 -34.07 24.32
C ALA A 251 -22.24 -34.31 23.19
N VAL A 252 -22.04 -35.58 22.80
CA VAL A 252 -21.18 -35.99 21.70
C VAL A 252 -21.98 -36.89 20.79
N CYS A 253 -21.93 -36.63 19.48
CA CYS A 253 -22.50 -37.50 18.47
C CYS A 253 -21.42 -37.79 17.43
N ALA A 254 -21.04 -39.07 17.31
CA ALA A 254 -19.97 -39.50 16.43
C ALA A 254 -20.34 -40.82 15.74
N TRP A 255 -19.58 -41.18 14.70
CA TRP A 255 -19.84 -42.37 13.88
C TRP A 255 -19.66 -43.69 14.65
N ASP A 256 -18.83 -43.68 15.68
CA ASP A 256 -18.44 -44.82 16.53
C ASP A 256 -19.13 -44.83 17.89
N GLY A 257 -19.96 -43.82 18.16
CA GLY A 257 -20.78 -43.78 19.37
C GLY A 257 -21.24 -42.37 19.74
N ASP A 258 -22.23 -42.36 20.61
CA ASP A 258 -22.80 -41.15 21.20
C ASP A 258 -22.55 -41.14 22.70
N PHE A 259 -22.42 -39.93 23.27
CA PHE A 259 -22.42 -39.75 24.72
C PHE A 259 -23.42 -38.68 25.13
N THR A 260 -24.12 -38.95 26.22
CA THR A 260 -24.84 -37.90 26.96
C THR A 260 -23.85 -37.04 27.77
N TYR A 261 -24.30 -35.89 28.26
CA TYR A 261 -23.48 -35.06 29.15
C TYR A 261 -23.04 -35.81 30.41
N GLY A 262 -23.89 -36.69 30.95
CA GLY A 262 -23.57 -37.52 32.11
C GLY A 262 -22.48 -38.55 31.82
N GLU A 263 -22.58 -39.25 30.70
CA GLU A 263 -21.59 -40.24 30.28
C GLU A 263 -20.24 -39.59 29.94
N LEU A 264 -20.27 -38.40 29.31
CA LEU A 264 -19.08 -37.63 29.00
C LEU A 264 -18.35 -37.20 30.27
N ASP A 265 -19.05 -36.63 31.26
CA ASP A 265 -18.46 -36.19 32.53
C ASP A 265 -17.86 -37.36 33.33
N GLN A 266 -18.55 -38.51 33.35
CA GLN A 266 -18.05 -39.70 34.02
C GLN A 266 -16.75 -40.22 33.38
N LYS A 267 -16.72 -40.33 32.04
CA LYS A 267 -15.54 -40.79 31.31
C LYS A 267 -14.39 -39.79 31.41
N ALA A 268 -14.68 -38.49 31.29
CA ALA A 268 -13.69 -37.43 31.45
C ALA A 268 -13.08 -37.43 32.86
N THR A 269 -13.89 -37.62 33.91
CA THR A 269 -13.43 -37.71 35.30
C THR A 269 -12.54 -38.93 35.53
N GLN A 270 -12.93 -40.09 34.99
CA GLN A 270 -12.11 -41.31 35.08
C GLN A 270 -10.76 -41.15 34.37
N LEU A 271 -10.75 -40.49 33.21
CA LEU A 271 -9.52 -40.21 32.48
C LEU A 271 -8.65 -39.20 33.24
N ALA A 272 -9.23 -38.11 33.75
CA ALA A 272 -8.52 -37.11 34.54
C ALA A 272 -7.83 -37.74 35.76
N ALA A 273 -8.54 -38.60 36.50
CA ALA A 273 -7.99 -39.33 37.65
C ALA A 273 -6.82 -40.26 37.29
N ARG A 274 -6.77 -40.79 36.05
CA ARG A 274 -5.64 -41.60 35.56
C ARG A 274 -4.45 -40.75 35.12
N LEU A 275 -4.69 -39.52 34.67
CA LEU A 275 -3.66 -38.60 34.21
C LEU A 275 -2.98 -37.84 35.37
N SER A 276 -3.72 -37.50 36.42
CA SER A 276 -3.19 -36.73 37.56
C SER A 276 -2.01 -37.36 38.33
N PRO A 277 -1.91 -38.69 38.53
CA PRO A 277 -0.80 -39.29 39.29
C PRO A 277 0.41 -39.69 38.43
N LYS A 278 0.23 -39.95 37.13
CA LYS A 278 1.28 -40.54 36.27
C LYS A 278 2.15 -39.52 35.55
N HIS A 279 1.65 -38.31 35.34
CA HIS A 279 2.39 -37.23 34.70
C HIS A 279 2.27 -36.01 35.61
N SER A 280 3.39 -35.45 36.04
CA SER A 280 3.49 -34.19 36.80
C SER A 280 2.99 -33.01 35.96
N MET A 281 1.71 -33.03 35.57
CA MET A 281 1.06 -31.98 34.80
C MET A 281 0.72 -30.86 35.77
N GLN A 282 1.71 -30.00 36.02
CA GLN A 282 1.49 -28.72 36.66
C GLN A 282 0.67 -27.84 35.72
N ARG A 283 -0.34 -27.15 36.27
CA ARG A 283 -0.98 -26.04 35.57
C ARG A 283 0.08 -24.96 35.34
N SER A 284 0.33 -24.61 34.09
CA SER A 284 1.10 -23.43 33.70
C SER A 284 0.38 -22.16 34.13
#